data_AF-A0A6J4IPW1-F1
#
_entry.id   AF-A0A6J4IPW1-F1
#
_cell.length_a   1.000
_cell.length_b   1.000
_cell.length_c   1.000
_cell.angle_alpha   90.00
_cell.angle_beta   90.00
_cell.angle_gamma   90.00
#
_symmetry.space_group_name_H-M   'P 1'
#
loop_
_entity.id
_entity.type
_entity.pdbx_description
1 polymer ?
#
loop_
_entity_poly.entity_id
_entity_poly.type
_entity_poly.pdbx_seq_one_letter_code
_entity_poly.pdbx_strand_id
1 'polypeptide(L)'
;MTAGASEPWAEAVRAAALLAVDPVGLGGAALRAPPGPVREDWLALLRALLPPATPWRRLPLGVADSRLLGGLDLTATLRAGRPVAERGLLAE
;
A
#
# COMPACT_ATOMS: atom_id res chain seq x y z
N MET A 1 -30.18 -22.28 5.41
CA MET A 1 -29.85 -20.91 4.98
C MET A 1 -28.67 -21.01 4.02
N THR A 2 -28.92 -21.31 2.76
CA THR A 2 -27.88 -21.51 1.74
C THR A 2 -27.40 -20.14 1.27
N ALA A 3 -26.26 -19.69 1.77
CA ALA A 3 -25.57 -18.55 1.17
C ALA A 3 -25.33 -18.89 -0.30
N GLY A 4 -25.93 -18.11 -1.21
CA GLY A 4 -25.73 -18.29 -2.65
C GLY A 4 -24.23 -18.23 -2.94
N ALA A 5 -23.73 -19.20 -3.70
CA ALA A 5 -22.32 -19.26 -4.08
C ALA A 5 -21.94 -17.95 -4.78
N SER A 6 -21.25 -17.06 -4.08
CA SER A 6 -20.71 -15.86 -4.68
C SER A 6 -19.48 -16.27 -5.48
N GLU A 7 -19.39 -15.82 -6.73
CA GLU A 7 -18.18 -16.02 -7.51
C GLU A 7 -17.00 -15.37 -6.75
N PRO A 8 -15.84 -16.05 -6.61
CA PRO A 8 -14.70 -15.54 -5.83
C PRO A 8 -14.26 -14.14 -6.25
N TRP A 9 -14.41 -13.82 -7.54
CA TRP A 9 -14.13 -12.48 -8.06
C TRP A 9 -15.14 -11.44 -7.54
N ALA A 10 -16.43 -11.76 -7.51
CA ALA A 10 -17.46 -10.86 -6.98
C ALA A 10 -17.25 -10.56 -5.48
N GLU A 11 -16.75 -11.54 -4.71
CA GLU A 11 -16.35 -11.31 -3.31
C GLU A 11 -15.13 -10.38 -3.21
N ALA A 12 -14.12 -10.61 -4.05
CA ALA A 12 -12.92 -9.76 -4.09
C ALA A 12 -13.26 -8.31 -4.47
N VAL A 13 -14.20 -8.09 -5.40
CA VAL A 13 -14.71 -6.76 -5.77
C VAL A 13 -15.40 -6.08 -4.57
N ARG A 14 -16.27 -6.80 -3.84
CA ARG A 14 -16.90 -6.26 -2.63
C ARG A 14 -15.88 -5.92 -1.54
N ALA A 15 -14.87 -6.78 -1.36
CA ALA A 15 -13.79 -6.52 -0.40
C ALA A 15 -12.99 -5.25 -0.75
N ALA A 16 -12.69 -5.02 -2.03
CA ALA A 16 -12.03 -3.79 -2.48
C ALA A 16 -12.90 -2.54 -2.23
N ALA A 17 -14.22 -2.64 -2.47
CA ALA A 17 -15.14 -1.55 -2.18
C ALA A 17 -15.22 -1.21 -0.69
N LEU A 18 -15.33 -2.23 0.18
CA LEU A 18 -15.30 -2.02 1.63
C LEU A 18 -13.98 -1.40 2.09
N LEU A 19 -12.85 -1.89 1.56
CA LEU A 19 -11.53 -1.35 1.87
C LEU A 19 -11.37 0.12 1.43
N ALA A 20 -11.98 0.51 0.31
CA ALA A 20 -11.97 1.91 -0.13
C ALA A 20 -12.82 2.83 0.78
N VAL A 21 -13.86 2.29 1.44
CA VAL A 21 -14.72 3.03 2.38
C VAL A 21 -14.02 3.25 3.73
N ASP A 22 -13.42 2.20 4.31
CA ASP A 22 -12.78 2.29 5.63
C ASP A 22 -11.42 1.55 5.66
N PRO A 23 -10.38 2.09 5.01
CA PRO A 23 -9.08 1.44 4.96
C PRO A 23 -8.41 1.36 6.34
N VAL A 24 -8.68 2.31 7.24
CA VAL A 24 -8.08 2.38 8.58
C VAL A 24 -8.74 1.38 9.52
N GLY A 25 -10.08 1.32 9.55
CA GLY A 25 -10.82 0.39 10.40
C GLY A 25 -10.67 -1.07 9.96
N LEU A 26 -10.48 -1.32 8.66
CA LEU A 26 -10.25 -2.67 8.13
C LEU A 26 -8.77 -3.13 8.21
N GLY A 27 -7.83 -2.19 8.33
CA GLY A 27 -6.40 -2.50 8.48
C GLY A 27 -5.70 -3.04 7.22
N GLY A 28 -6.35 -3.00 6.05
CA GLY A 28 -5.79 -3.44 4.78
C GLY A 28 -6.40 -4.74 4.22
N ALA A 29 -5.76 -5.28 3.18
CA ALA A 29 -6.18 -6.54 2.55
C ALA A 29 -4.99 -7.46 2.27
N ALA A 30 -5.18 -8.76 2.49
CA ALA A 30 -4.23 -9.81 2.14
C ALA A 30 -4.70 -10.52 0.87
N LEU A 31 -4.02 -10.28 -0.25
CA LEU A 31 -4.39 -10.85 -1.54
C LEU A 31 -3.67 -12.19 -1.80
N ARG A 32 -4.44 -13.28 -1.91
CA ARG A 32 -3.94 -14.60 -2.29
C ARG A 32 -4.09 -14.82 -3.80
N ALA A 33 -3.11 -14.36 -4.56
CA ALA A 33 -3.04 -14.56 -6.00
C ALA A 33 -1.57 -14.62 -6.46
N PRO A 34 -1.20 -15.55 -7.37
CA PRO A 34 0.09 -15.51 -8.04
C PRO A 34 0.28 -14.18 -8.82
N PRO A 35 1.53 -13.82 -9.18
CA PRO A 35 1.77 -12.75 -10.14
C PRO A 35 0.99 -13.01 -11.43
N GLY A 36 0.17 -12.05 -11.86
CA GLY A 36 -0.69 -12.22 -13.04
C GLY A 36 -1.82 -11.19 -13.14
N PRO A 37 -2.59 -11.23 -14.24
CA PRO A 37 -3.58 -10.21 -14.57
C PRO A 37 -4.65 -10.06 -13.49
N VAL A 38 -5.17 -11.15 -12.93
CA VAL A 38 -6.22 -11.11 -11.89
C VAL A 38 -5.80 -10.27 -10.67
N ARG A 39 -4.53 -10.36 -10.27
CA ARG A 39 -3.99 -9.56 -9.17
C ARG A 39 -3.90 -8.09 -9.55
N GLU A 40 -3.39 -7.80 -10.75
CA GLU A 40 -3.22 -6.42 -11.21
C GLU A 40 -4.58 -5.75 -11.45
N ASP A 41 -5.56 -6.48 -11.96
CA ASP A 41 -6.94 -6.00 -12.15
C ASP A 41 -7.59 -5.64 -10.80
N TRP A 42 -7.38 -6.47 -9.77
CA TRP A 42 -7.90 -6.18 -8.44
C TRP A 42 -7.23 -4.94 -7.81
N LEU A 43 -5.91 -4.80 -7.99
CA LEU A 43 -5.16 -3.61 -7.54
C LEU A 43 -5.60 -2.34 -8.29
N ALA A 44 -5.84 -2.44 -9.60
CA ALA A 44 -6.33 -1.35 -10.43
C ALA A 44 -7.75 -0.93 -10.02
N LEU A 45 -8.64 -1.90 -9.77
CA LEU A 45 -9.98 -1.66 -9.24
C LEU A 45 -9.92 -0.92 -7.90
N LEU A 46 -9.15 -1.42 -6.94
CA LEU A 46 -9.00 -0.77 -5.64
C LEU A 46 -8.45 0.66 -5.81
N ARG A 47 -7.44 0.87 -6.67
CA ARG A 47 -6.89 2.20 -6.92
C ARG A 47 -7.92 3.17 -7.49
N ALA A 48 -8.81 2.69 -8.36
CA ALA A 48 -9.87 3.49 -8.97
C ALA A 48 -11.00 3.85 -7.98
N LEU A 49 -11.19 3.06 -6.93
CA LEU A 49 -12.18 3.33 -5.88
C LEU A 49 -11.67 4.33 -4.81
N LEU A 50 -10.36 4.50 -4.70
CA LEU A 50 -9.75 5.44 -3.75
C LEU A 50 -9.74 6.88 -4.30
N PRO A 51 -9.74 7.90 -3.43
CA PRO A 51 -9.53 9.28 -3.84
C PRO A 51 -8.27 9.44 -4.73
N PRO A 52 -8.29 10.34 -5.74
CA PRO A 52 -7.15 10.53 -6.63
C PRO A 52 -5.84 10.87 -5.89
N ALA A 53 -5.95 11.65 -4.81
CA ALA A 53 -4.84 12.09 -3.98
C ALA A 53 -4.32 11.01 -3.00
N THR A 54 -4.94 9.83 -2.93
CA THR A 54 -4.47 8.76 -2.03
C THR A 54 -3.07 8.30 -2.45
N PRO A 55 -2.07 8.36 -1.54
CA PRO A 55 -0.73 7.86 -1.82
C PRO A 55 -0.77 6.38 -2.18
N TRP A 56 -0.12 6.01 -3.29
CA TRP A 56 -0.07 4.64 -3.78
C TRP A 56 1.35 4.27 -4.18
N ARG A 57 1.99 3.43 -3.36
CA ARG A 57 3.41 3.08 -3.54
C ARG A 57 3.62 1.58 -3.39
N ARG A 58 4.58 1.06 -4.16
CA ARG A 58 5.05 -0.33 -4.02
C ARG A 58 6.16 -0.36 -2.97
N LEU A 59 6.07 -1.28 -2.03
CA LEU A 59 7.09 -1.53 -1.01
C LEU A 59 7.99 -2.69 -1.47
N PRO A 60 9.29 -2.45 -1.73
CA PRO A 60 10.23 -3.54 -2.00
C PRO A 60 10.43 -4.43 -0.76
N LEU A 61 10.56 -5.74 -0.96
CA LEU A 61 10.71 -6.71 0.15
C LEU A 61 11.95 -6.47 1.01
N GLY A 62 13.04 -5.98 0.42
CA GLY A 62 14.31 -5.72 1.11
C GLY A 62 14.52 -4.25 1.51
N VAL A 63 13.46 -3.45 1.60
CA VAL A 63 13.58 -2.05 2.03
C VAL A 63 14.05 -1.98 3.48
N ALA A 64 15.12 -1.23 3.74
CA ALA A 64 15.60 -0.99 5.09
C ALA A 64 14.71 0.04 5.81
N ASP A 65 14.62 -0.05 7.14
CA ASP A 65 13.83 0.87 7.96
C ASP A 65 14.19 2.34 7.72
N SER A 66 15.48 2.65 7.52
CA SER A 66 15.94 4.00 7.19
C SER A 66 15.40 4.52 5.86
N ARG A 67 15.18 3.64 4.89
CA ARG A 67 14.55 3.97 3.60
C ARG A 67 13.03 4.00 3.70
N LEU A 68 12.43 3.27 4.64
CA LEU A 68 10.99 3.23 4.82
C LEU A 68 10.47 4.42 5.64
N LEU A 69 11.04 4.63 6.82
CA LEU A 69 10.61 5.62 7.80
C LEU A 69 11.35 6.96 7.65
N GLY A 70 12.57 6.90 7.10
CA GLY A 70 13.50 8.01 7.07
C GLY A 70 14.73 7.70 7.91
N GLY A 71 15.84 8.33 7.56
CA GLY A 71 17.16 8.03 8.09
C GLY A 71 17.97 9.27 8.40
N LEU A 72 19.27 9.09 8.59
CA LEU A 72 20.22 10.18 8.68
C LEU A 72 20.91 10.33 7.33
N ASP A 73 20.79 11.48 6.69
CA ASP A 73 21.64 11.81 5.56
C ASP A 73 23.02 12.16 6.11
N LEU A 74 23.93 11.17 6.12
CA LEU A 74 25.30 11.33 6.62
C LEU A 74 26.04 12.44 5.86
N THR A 75 25.81 12.56 4.56
CA THR A 75 26.52 13.56 3.74
C THR A 75 26.06 14.97 4.09
N ALA A 76 24.75 15.20 4.15
CA ALA A 76 24.19 16.49 4.54
C ALA A 76 24.50 16.82 6.01
N THR A 77 24.48 15.82 6.89
CA THR A 77 24.81 15.95 8.31
C THR A 77 26.25 16.44 8.51
N LEU A 78 27.22 15.78 7.86
CA LEU A 78 28.63 16.16 7.96
C LEU A 78 28.89 17.56 7.40
N ARG A 79 28.23 17.92 6.30
CA ARG A 79 28.32 19.27 5.72
C ARG A 79 27.71 20.35 6.61
N ALA A 80 26.59 20.04 7.26
CA ALA A 80 25.85 21.00 8.07
C ALA A 80 26.36 21.11 9.52
N GLY A 81 27.18 20.17 9.98
CA GLY A 81 27.64 20.08 11.36
C GLY A 81 26.52 19.74 12.37
N ARG A 82 25.35 19.31 11.88
CA ARG A 82 24.18 18.94 12.68
C ARG A 82 23.40 17.83 11.98
N PRO A 83 22.68 16.96 12.71
CA PRO A 83 21.88 15.89 12.10
C PRO A 83 20.87 16.42 11.08
N VAL A 84 20.86 15.80 9.89
CA VAL A 84 19.90 16.06 8.81
C VAL A 84 19.16 14.77 8.48
N ALA A 85 17.83 14.81 8.60
CA ALA A 85 16.98 13.64 8.32
C ALA A 85 16.81 13.42 6.81
N GLU A 86 16.91 12.16 6.40
CA GLU A 86 16.48 11.66 5.09
C GLU A 86 14.98 11.36 5.14
N ARG A 87 14.24 11.73 4.08
CA ARG A 87 12.82 11.37 3.96
C ARG A 87 12.70 9.92 3.52
N GLY A 88 11.99 9.10 4.29
CA GLY A 88 11.67 7.73 3.92
C GLY A 88 10.43 7.63 3.02
N LEU A 89 10.21 6.46 2.45
CA LEU A 89 9.11 6.14 1.54
C LEU A 89 7.72 6.48 2.11
N LEU A 90 7.51 6.43 3.44
CA LEU A 90 6.24 6.80 4.06
C LEU A 90 6.03 8.32 4.20
N ALA A 91 7.11 9.11 4.15
CA ALA A 91 7.11 10.56 4.34
C ALA A 91 7.22 11.36 3.04
N GLU A 92 7.46 10.69 1.90
CA GLU A 92 7.45 11.28 0.56
C GLU A 92 6.06 11.72 0.09
#